data_AF-A0A1M7LUP3-F1
#
_entry.id   AF-A0A1M7LUP3-F1
#
_cell.length_a   1.000
_cell.length_b   1.000
_cell.length_c   1.000
_cell.angle_alpha   90.00
_cell.angle_beta   90.00
_cell.angle_gamma   90.00
#
_symmetry.space_group_name_H-M   'P 1'
#
loop_
_entity.id
_entity.type
_entity.pdbx_description
1 polymer ?
#
loop_
_entity_poly.entity_id
_entity_poly.type
_entity_poly.pdbx_seq_one_letter_code
_entity_poly.pdbx_strand_id
1 'polypeptide(L)'
;MKKIIINGTDLTVEQVYPYRYDFGKGKEVLRVEILESNHNFDDVKVLANIYNQAIEYWEDEEKKNEYIGYCKDFSCNYQDGKYSIEISRISESDLKIAELERKLAENTEVINAMLLSDLEGGVANV
;
A
#
# COMPACT_ATOMS: atom_id res chain seq x y z
N MET A 1 5.37 14.08 20.87
CA MET A 1 5.56 14.11 19.40
C MET A 1 5.00 12.82 18.81
N LYS A 2 4.22 12.91 17.73
CA LYS A 2 3.64 11.76 17.05
C LYS A 2 4.31 11.57 15.69
N LYS A 3 4.56 10.32 15.31
CA LYS A 3 5.12 10.00 14.00
C LYS A 3 4.61 8.67 13.48
N ILE A 4 4.68 8.50 12.16
CA ILE A 4 4.56 7.20 11.51
C ILE A 4 5.88 6.82 10.86
N ILE A 5 6.15 5.52 10.84
CA ILE A 5 7.29 4.93 10.14
C ILE A 5 6.75 3.99 9.07
N ILE A 6 7.16 4.20 7.83
CA ILE A 6 6.85 3.33 6.71
C ILE A 6 8.03 3.24 5.74
N ASN A 7 8.46 2.03 5.40
CA ASN A 7 9.65 1.79 4.56
C ASN A 7 10.90 2.54 5.01
N GLY A 8 11.09 2.69 6.33
CA GLY A 8 12.21 3.47 6.88
C GLY A 8 12.11 4.98 6.66
N THR A 9 10.96 5.48 6.17
CA THR A 9 10.64 6.91 6.13
C THR A 9 9.87 7.28 7.38
N ASP A 10 10.37 8.27 8.10
CA ASP A 10 9.76 8.82 9.31
C ASP A 10 8.96 10.09 8.94
N LEU A 11 7.65 10.07 9.16
CA LEU A 11 6.77 11.22 8.96
C LEU A 11 6.20 11.68 10.30
N THR A 12 6.34 12.97 10.59
CA THR A 12 5.72 13.62 11.76
C THR A 12 4.27 13.90 11.43
N VAL A 13 3.36 13.46 12.29
CA VAL A 13 1.91 13.50 12.05
C VAL A 13 1.22 14.24 13.19
N GLU A 14 0.10 14.87 12.90
CA GLU A 14 -0.78 15.45 13.92
C GLU A 14 -1.70 14.37 14.50
N GLN A 15 -2.25 13.54 13.60
CA GLN A 15 -3.22 12.49 13.92
C GLN A 15 -3.11 11.34 12.94
N VAL A 16 -3.35 10.13 13.46
CA VAL A 16 -3.50 8.91 12.68
C VAL A 16 -4.62 8.09 13.29
N TYR A 17 -5.61 7.71 12.50
CA TYR A 17 -6.70 6.86 13.00
C TYR A 17 -7.39 6.12 11.85
N PRO A 18 -7.85 4.87 12.11
CA PRO A 18 -8.72 4.18 11.19
C PRO A 18 -10.11 4.85 11.18
N TYR A 19 -10.70 4.97 10.00
CA TYR A 19 -12.04 5.50 9.79
C TYR A 19 -12.81 4.58 8.86
N ARG A 20 -14.08 4.33 9.18
CA ARG A 20 -14.98 3.50 8.37
C ARG A 20 -16.13 4.35 7.87
N TYR A 21 -16.27 4.40 6.55
CA TYR A 21 -17.41 5.02 5.90
C TYR A 21 -18.61 4.06 5.90
N ASP A 22 -19.76 4.52 6.36
CA ASP A 22 -20.98 3.69 6.46
C ASP A 22 -21.72 3.52 5.11
N PHE A 23 -21.35 4.27 4.08
CA PHE A 23 -22.02 4.20 2.78
C PHE A 23 -21.52 3.00 1.95
N GLY A 24 -22.43 2.10 1.54
CA GLY A 24 -22.11 0.92 0.72
C GLY A 24 -21.59 -0.28 1.53
N LYS A 25 -20.52 -0.94 1.06
CA LYS A 25 -19.93 -2.14 1.71
C LYS A 25 -19.02 -1.85 2.92
N GLY A 26 -19.00 -0.61 3.42
CA GLY A 26 -18.12 -0.21 4.50
C GLY A 26 -16.67 -0.02 4.04
N LYS A 27 -16.34 1.15 3.49
CA LYS A 27 -14.94 1.46 3.10
C LYS A 27 -14.16 1.82 4.35
N GLU A 28 -13.14 1.03 4.69
CA GLU A 28 -12.19 1.37 5.75
C GLU A 28 -11.00 2.11 5.14
N VAL A 29 -10.62 3.22 5.77
CA VAL A 29 -9.44 4.02 5.41
C VAL A 29 -8.62 4.31 6.65
N LEU A 30 -7.30 4.45 6.49
CA LEU A 30 -6.46 5.08 7.49
C LEU A 30 -6.37 6.56 7.14
N ARG A 31 -6.80 7.43 8.07
CA ARG A 31 -6.63 8.87 7.94
C ARG A 31 -5.33 9.28 8.61
N VAL A 32 -4.54 10.08 7.90
CA VAL A 32 -3.28 10.64 8.37
C VAL A 32 -3.32 12.15 8.15
N GLU A 33 -3.00 12.90 9.19
CA GLU A 33 -2.95 14.36 9.14
C GLU A 33 -1.52 14.85 9.35
N ILE A 34 -1.02 15.67 8.42
CA ILE A 34 0.38 16.15 8.41
C ILE A 34 0.38 17.66 8.16
N LEU A 35 1.18 18.41 8.91
CA LEU A 35 1.41 19.83 8.65
C LEU A 35 2.50 20.02 7.60
N GLU A 36 2.26 20.92 6.65
CA GLU A 36 3.24 21.32 5.62
C GLU A 36 4.52 21.90 6.25
N SER A 37 4.42 22.50 7.44
CA SER A 37 5.59 22.98 8.19
C SER A 37 6.56 21.87 8.61
N ASN A 38 6.11 20.62 8.65
CA ASN A 38 6.93 19.47 9.06
C ASN A 38 7.45 18.68 7.86
N HIS A 39 6.63 18.50 6.81
CA HIS A 39 6.91 17.67 5.64
C HIS A 39 6.32 18.32 4.40
N ASN A 40 7.05 18.30 3.28
CA ASN A 40 6.52 18.76 2.00
C ASN A 40 5.69 17.65 1.32
N PHE A 41 5.03 17.96 0.21
CA PHE A 41 4.21 16.98 -0.51
C PHE A 41 5.01 15.77 -1.03
N ASP A 42 6.26 15.95 -1.47
CA ASP A 42 7.09 14.85 -1.96
C ASP A 42 7.44 13.86 -0.85
N ASP A 43 7.65 14.34 0.38
CA ASP A 43 7.85 13.49 1.56
C ASP A 43 6.58 12.67 1.85
N VAL A 44 5.42 13.32 1.79
CA VAL A 44 4.12 12.71 2.08
C VAL A 44 3.70 11.70 1.02
N LYS A 45 4.10 11.88 -0.25
CA LYS A 45 3.71 10.97 -1.34
C LYS A 45 4.22 9.54 -1.18
N VAL A 46 5.17 9.29 -0.28
CA VAL A 46 5.59 7.93 0.08
C VAL A 46 4.38 7.07 0.45
N LEU A 47 3.36 7.66 1.09
CA LEU A 47 2.09 7.02 1.47
C LEU A 47 1.21 6.63 0.28
N ALA A 48 1.54 7.04 -0.95
CA ALA A 48 0.87 6.56 -2.15
C ALA A 48 1.43 5.23 -2.68
N ASN A 49 2.66 4.88 -2.28
CA ASN A 49 3.42 3.75 -2.86
C ASN A 49 3.50 2.53 -1.92
N ILE A 50 2.58 2.43 -0.96
CA ILE A 50 2.74 1.52 0.19
C ILE A 50 1.93 0.23 0.05
N TYR A 51 2.22 -0.63 -0.90
CA TYR A 51 1.38 -1.82 -1.11
C TYR A 51 1.46 -2.84 0.03
N ASN A 52 0.43 -2.91 0.88
CA ASN A 52 0.30 -3.84 2.00
C ASN A 52 1.50 -3.83 2.98
N GLN A 53 2.13 -2.67 3.14
CA GLN A 53 3.24 -2.49 4.08
C GLN A 53 2.74 -2.09 5.46
N ALA A 54 3.51 -2.40 6.49
CA ALA A 54 3.22 -1.98 7.85
C ALA A 54 3.47 -0.47 8.01
N ILE A 55 2.47 0.25 8.51
CA ILE A 55 2.59 1.64 8.97
C ILE A 55 2.66 1.59 10.49
N GLU A 56 3.83 1.88 11.05
CA GLU A 56 3.99 1.92 12.51
C GLU A 56 3.62 3.30 13.04
N TYR A 57 2.82 3.36 14.10
CA TYR A 57 2.46 4.61 14.78
C TYR A 57 3.14 4.71 16.13
N TRP A 58 3.81 5.84 16.35
CA TRP A 58 4.61 6.12 17.53
C TRP A 58 4.16 7.42 18.19
N GLU A 59 4.10 7.43 19.53
CA GLU A 59 3.89 8.62 20.36
C GLU A 59 4.97 8.68 21.44
N ASP A 60 5.66 9.81 21.54
CA ASP A 60 6.66 10.07 22.59
C ASP A 60 7.70 8.93 22.72
N GLU A 61 8.21 8.48 21.57
CA GLU A 61 9.20 7.41 21.43
C GLU A 61 8.71 5.98 21.76
N GLU A 62 7.41 5.79 21.98
CA GLU A 62 6.80 4.48 22.19
C GLU A 62 5.94 4.06 20.98
N LYS A 63 6.13 2.83 20.49
CA LYS A 63 5.28 2.26 19.43
C LYS A 63 3.91 1.97 20.02
N LYS A 64 2.89 2.72 19.58
CA LYS A 64 1.51 2.58 20.06
C LYS A 64 0.69 1.59 19.23
N ASN A 65 0.91 1.56 17.92
CA ASN A 65 0.14 0.71 17.03
C ASN A 65 0.90 0.35 15.75
N GLU A 66 0.39 -0.64 15.04
CA GLU A 66 0.85 -1.04 13.72
C GLU A 66 -0.37 -1.28 12.82
N TYR A 67 -0.42 -0.57 11.70
CA TYR A 67 -1.51 -0.66 10.73
C TYR A 67 -1.04 -1.47 9.51
N ILE A 68 -1.76 -2.55 9.22
CA ILE A 68 -1.49 -3.46 8.10
C ILE A 68 -2.70 -3.59 7.19
N GLY A 69 -2.49 -4.05 5.95
CA GLY A 69 -3.58 -4.26 5.00
C GLY A 69 -4.10 -2.98 4.35
N TYR A 70 -3.32 -1.90 4.33
CA TYR A 70 -3.66 -0.66 3.63
C TYR A 70 -2.96 -0.60 2.27
N CYS A 71 -3.52 0.21 1.36
CA CYS A 71 -3.05 0.57 0.01
C CYS A 71 -3.82 -0.07 -1.15
N LYS A 72 -5.03 0.45 -1.37
CA LYS A 72 -5.70 0.41 -2.67
C LYS A 72 -5.76 1.79 -3.32
N ASP A 73 -6.20 2.78 -2.55
CA ASP A 73 -6.35 4.17 -3.00
C ASP A 73 -5.64 5.11 -2.04
N PHE A 74 -4.87 6.04 -2.59
CA PHE A 74 -4.32 7.21 -1.90
C PHE A 74 -5.11 8.45 -2.32
N SER A 75 -5.65 9.18 -1.36
CA SER A 75 -6.17 10.52 -1.57
C SER A 75 -5.46 11.49 -0.64
N CYS A 76 -5.18 12.69 -1.12
CA CYS A 76 -4.58 13.75 -0.33
C CYS A 76 -5.34 15.05 -0.61
N ASN A 77 -5.96 15.60 0.43
CA ASN A 77 -6.54 16.93 0.40
C ASN A 77 -5.59 17.90 1.09
N TYR A 78 -5.35 19.07 0.49
CA TYR A 78 -4.55 20.13 1.11
C TYR A 78 -5.44 21.33 1.40
N GLN A 79 -5.41 21.78 2.65
CA GLN A 79 -6.13 22.96 3.09
C GLN A 79 -5.39 23.62 4.24
N ASP A 80 -5.19 24.95 4.17
CA ASP A 80 -4.64 25.78 5.25
C ASP A 80 -3.33 25.24 5.86
N GLY A 81 -2.37 24.81 5.02
CA GLY A 81 -1.07 24.30 5.48
C GLY A 81 -1.10 22.87 6.04
N LYS A 82 -2.21 22.14 5.83
CA LYS A 82 -2.41 20.77 6.32
C LYS A 82 -2.72 19.81 5.18
N TYR A 83 -2.01 18.69 5.14
CA TYR A 83 -2.33 17.53 4.33
C TYR A 83 -3.23 16.57 5.13
N SER A 84 -4.41 16.29 4.58
CA SER A 84 -5.33 15.25 5.05
C SER A 84 -5.32 14.10 4.06
N ILE A 85 -4.69 13.00 4.45
CA ILE A 85 -4.44 11.84 3.60
C ILE A 85 -5.39 10.72 4.01
N GLU A 86 -5.98 10.03 3.04
CA GLU A 86 -6.71 8.79 3.27
C GLU A 86 -6.09 7.66 2.46
N ILE A 87 -5.86 6.53 3.12
CA ILE A 87 -5.31 5.32 2.53
C ILE A 87 -6.31 4.20 2.73
N SER A 88 -6.81 3.61 1.66
CA SER A 88 -7.87 2.61 1.77
C SER A 88 -7.33 1.26 2.21
N ARG A 89 -8.07 0.55 3.07
CA ARG A 89 -7.79 -0.83 3.43
C ARG A 89 -8.07 -1.74 2.24
N ILE A 90 -7.17 -2.66 1.96
CA ILE A 90 -7.33 -3.70 0.95
C ILE A 90 -8.41 -4.66 1.44
N SER A 91 -9.43 -4.91 0.61
CA SER A 91 -10.45 -5.88 0.96
C SER A 91 -9.91 -7.31 0.83
N GLU A 92 -10.48 -8.27 1.56
CA GLU A 92 -10.13 -9.70 1.40
C GLU A 92 -10.30 -10.18 -0.06
N SER A 93 -11.28 -9.62 -0.77
CA SER A 93 -11.49 -9.92 -2.19
C SER A 93 -10.35 -9.39 -3.06
N ASP A 94 -9.89 -8.16 -2.81
CA ASP A 94 -8.75 -7.57 -3.52
C ASP A 94 -7.45 -8.34 -3.23
N LEU A 95 -7.23 -8.75 -1.97
CA LEU A 95 -6.10 -9.63 -1.62
C LEU A 95 -6.14 -10.95 -2.41
N LYS A 96 -7.33 -11.55 -2.53
CA LYS A 96 -7.51 -12.80 -3.26
C LYS A 96 -7.35 -12.63 -4.77
N ILE A 97 -7.79 -11.49 -5.33
CA ILE A 97 -7.54 -11.14 -6.73
C ILE A 97 -6.03 -11.02 -6.98
N ALA A 98 -5.31 -10.26 -6.15
CA ALA A 98 -3.86 -10.11 -6.28
C ALA A 98 -3.11 -11.45 -6.15
N GLU A 99 -3.55 -12.33 -5.25
CA GLU A 99 -2.99 -13.68 -5.14
C GLU A 99 -3.23 -14.52 -6.41
N LEU A 100 -4.43 -14.46 -6.97
CA LEU A 100 -4.79 -15.17 -8.21
C LEU A 100 -4.03 -14.63 -9.41
N GLU A 101 -3.85 -13.30 -9.52
CA GLU A 101 -3.04 -12.66 -10.57
C GLU A 101 -1.57 -13.13 -10.51
N ARG A 102 -0.99 -13.20 -9.31
CA ARG A 102 0.39 -13.72 -9.13
C ARG A 102 0.50 -15.18 -9.60
N LYS A 103 -0.44 -16.04 -9.19
CA LYS A 103 -0.47 -17.45 -9.61
C LYS A 103 -0.65 -17.60 -11.12
N LEU A 104 -1.45 -16.73 -11.74
CA LEU A 104 -1.64 -16.74 -13.20
C LEU A 104 -0.37 -16.34 -13.94
N ALA A 105 0.37 -15.34 -13.45
CA ALA A 105 1.64 -14.91 -14.02
C ALA A 105 2.70 -16.03 -13.95
N GLU A 106 2.88 -16.66 -12.79
CA GLU A 106 3.80 -17.80 -12.60
C GLU A 106 3.47 -18.96 -13.55
N ASN A 107 2.19 -19.32 -13.67
CA ASN A 107 1.78 -20.39 -14.60
C ASN A 107 2.02 -20.02 -16.07
N THR A 108 1.86 -18.74 -16.43
CA THR A 108 2.11 -18.27 -17.80
C THR A 108 3.60 -18.37 -18.15
N GLU A 109 4.49 -18.05 -17.22
CA GLU A 109 5.94 -18.23 -17.40
C GLU A 109 6.31 -19.71 -17.57
N VAL A 110 5.73 -20.60 -16.76
CA VAL A 110 5.96 -22.05 -16.88
C VAL A 110 5.50 -22.59 -18.23
N ILE A 111 4.32 -22.18 -18.71
CA ILE A 111 3.80 -22.59 -20.02
C ILE A 111 4.70 -22.07 -21.15
N ASN A 112 5.14 -20.82 -21.08
CA ASN A 112 6.06 -20.26 -22.06
C ASN A 112 7.40 -21.00 -22.07
N ALA A 113 7.95 -21.33 -20.90
CA ALA A 113 9.17 -22.11 -20.79
C ALA A 113 9.03 -23.52 -21.38
N MET A 114 7.91 -24.20 -21.13
CA MET A 114 7.61 -25.52 -21.72
C MET A 114 7.47 -25.46 -23.25
N LEU A 115 6.76 -24.45 -23.77
CA LEU A 115 6.60 -24.24 -25.22
C LEU A 115 7.95 -23.99 -25.91
N LEU A 116 8.83 -23.20 -25.28
CA LEU A 116 10.19 -22.94 -25.77
C LEU A 116 11.04 -24.22 -25.79
N SER A 117 10.98 -25.06 -24.75
CA SER A 117 11.73 -26.32 -24.71
C SER A 117 11.27 -27.34 -25.75
N ASP A 118 9.96 -27.39 -26.06
CA ASP A 118 9.42 -28.27 -27.08
C ASP A 118 9.80 -27.81 -28.51
N LEU A 119 9.93 -26.49 -28.73
CA LEU A 119 10.42 -25.93 -29.98
C LEU A 119 11.91 -26.21 -30.22
N GLU A 120 12.76 -26.14 -29.19
CA GLU A 120 14.18 -26.46 -29.30
C GLU A 120 14.45 -27.97 -29.46
N GLY A 121 13.63 -28.83 -28.84
CA GLY A 121 13.71 -30.28 -29.02
C GLY A 121 13.25 -30.77 -30.40
N GLY A 122 12.42 -29.98 -31.10
CA GLY A 122 11.90 -30.32 -32.43
C GLY A 122 12.87 -30.07 -33.60
N VAL A 123 13.93 -29.26 -33.40
CA VAL A 123 14.89 -28.92 -34.47
C VAL A 123 16.03 -29.94 -34.62
N ALA A 124 16.13 -30.92 -33.71
CA ALA A 124 17.22 -31.91 -33.71
C ALA A 124 16.97 -33.13 -34.62
N ASN A 125 15.82 -33.22 -35.28
CA ASN A 125 15.46 -34.34 -36.18
C ASN A 125 14.92 -33.82 -37.53
N VAL A 126 15.75 -33.18 -38.35
CA VAL A 126 15.57 -33.11 -39.82
C VAL A 126 16.92 -33.24 -40.50
#